data_AF-A0A4S2RMY3-F1
#
_entry.id   AF-A0A4S2RMY3-F1
#
_cell.length_a   1.000
_cell.length_b   1.000
_cell.length_c   1.000
_cell.angle_alpha   90.00
_cell.angle_beta   90.00
_cell.angle_gamma   90.00
#
_symmetry.space_group_name_H-M   'P 1'
#
loop_
_entity.id
_entity.type
_entity.pdbx_description
1 polymer ?
#
loop_
_entity_poly.entity_id
_entity_poly.type
_entity_poly.pdbx_seq_one_letter_code
_entity_poly.pdbx_strand_id
1 'polypeptide(L)'
;MGAGGVDPRPREAAGDVVTRRPDRYPRETTVYECDTVRAEGLIVPPGGGRTIKTAAQEVTFKVTGAHSAVASTFEVTVPPGFDVGAHAHSRSEELFYLIEGELDVMAFEPKVRTRDDWREWESPSGRRHVRATAGTMILVPPGCPHAFANPTGSPARMLLQAAPPPDHERYFEELLELLNSGGEIDQSAVERLRIRYDIEQLTPLRHIRPQAVPAPAVPASAASQEAAR
;
A
#
# COMPACT_ATOMS: atom_id res chain seq x y z
N MET A 1 49.22 35.91 37.42
CA MET A 1 48.70 37.09 38.13
C MET A 1 48.00 37.92 37.06
N GLY A 2 46.69 38.12 37.01
CA GLY A 2 45.69 38.27 38.06
C GLY A 2 44.77 39.41 37.60
N ALA A 3 43.45 39.17 37.58
CA ALA A 3 42.31 40.12 37.55
C ALA A 3 42.29 41.24 36.48
N GLY A 4 41.22 41.42 35.70
CA GLY A 4 39.93 41.97 36.15
C GLY A 4 39.74 43.33 35.47
N GLY A 5 38.56 43.83 35.12
CA GLY A 5 37.20 43.37 35.27
C GLY A 5 36.33 44.16 34.28
N VAL A 6 35.26 43.51 33.83
CA VAL A 6 34.14 44.16 33.15
C VAL A 6 33.17 44.58 34.26
N ASP A 7 32.89 45.87 34.37
CA ASP A 7 31.81 46.39 35.21
C ASP A 7 30.72 47.02 34.33
N PRO A 8 29.60 46.32 34.10
CA PRO A 8 28.40 46.87 33.52
C PRO A 8 27.45 47.41 34.60
N ARG A 9 27.03 48.67 34.45
CA ARG A 9 26.00 49.29 35.28
C ARG A 9 24.67 48.53 35.24
N PRO A 10 23.89 48.56 36.33
CA PRO A 10 22.74 47.68 36.55
C PRO A 10 21.46 48.27 35.95
N ARG A 11 20.53 47.41 35.52
CA ARG A 11 19.10 47.74 35.52
C ARG A 11 18.25 46.57 35.98
N GLU A 12 17.32 46.95 36.83
CA GLU A 12 16.37 46.18 37.61
C GLU A 12 15.55 45.17 36.81
N ALA A 13 15.25 44.06 37.47
CA ALA A 13 14.20 43.12 37.09
C ALA A 13 12.85 43.61 37.63
N ALA A 14 11.81 43.61 36.80
CA ALA A 14 10.43 43.33 37.20
C ALA A 14 9.53 43.16 35.97
N GLY A 15 8.79 42.05 35.90
CA GLY A 15 7.57 41.94 35.12
C GLY A 15 7.50 40.75 34.16
N ASP A 16 7.24 39.56 34.71
CA ASP A 16 6.72 38.44 33.93
C ASP A 16 5.35 38.81 33.35
N VAL A 17 5.29 39.06 32.05
CA VAL A 17 4.01 39.14 31.32
C VAL A 17 3.77 37.78 30.68
N VAL A 18 3.02 36.94 31.40
CA VAL A 18 2.33 35.78 30.83
C VAL A 18 1.28 36.31 29.85
N THR A 19 1.63 36.38 28.56
CA THR A 19 0.64 36.63 27.51
C THR A 19 -0.13 35.33 27.25
N ARG A 20 -1.36 35.26 27.78
CA ARG A 20 -2.33 34.22 27.39
C ARG A 20 -2.53 34.28 25.88
N ARG A 21 -2.25 33.18 25.17
CA ARG A 21 -2.68 33.00 23.78
C ARG A 21 -4.22 32.93 23.73
N PRO A 22 -4.89 33.64 22.80
CA PRO A 22 -6.33 33.48 22.63
C PRO A 22 -6.63 32.11 22.01
N ASP A 23 -7.58 31.41 22.64
CA ASP A 23 -8.15 30.14 22.22
C ASP A 23 -8.82 30.31 20.85
N ARG A 24 -8.31 29.63 19.82
CA ARG A 24 -8.69 29.84 18.41
C ARG A 24 -9.60 28.74 17.88
N TYR A 25 -10.64 28.40 18.63
CA TYR A 25 -11.74 27.61 18.10
C TYR A 25 -13.09 28.09 18.63
N PRO A 26 -13.95 28.72 17.80
CA PRO A 26 -15.31 29.02 18.22
C PRO A 26 -16.06 27.70 18.43
N ARG A 27 -16.60 27.51 19.64
CA ARG A 27 -17.52 26.41 19.93
C ARG A 27 -18.93 26.80 19.48
N GLU A 28 -19.19 26.72 18.19
CA GLU A 28 -20.56 26.71 17.68
C GLU A 28 -21.05 25.27 17.76
N THR A 29 -21.91 25.00 18.76
CA THR A 29 -22.55 23.68 18.91
C THR A 29 -23.73 23.63 17.95
N THR A 30 -23.44 23.46 16.66
CA THR A 30 -24.45 23.00 15.71
C THR A 30 -24.66 21.53 16.01
N VAL A 31 -25.78 21.21 16.66
CA VAL A 31 -26.24 19.83 16.78
C VAL A 31 -26.56 19.37 15.37
N TYR A 32 -25.65 18.60 14.76
CA TYR A 32 -25.95 17.94 13.49
C TYR A 32 -27.10 16.97 13.78
N GLU A 33 -28.26 17.27 13.23
CA GLU A 33 -29.42 16.38 13.26
C GLU A 33 -28.98 15.09 12.55
N CYS A 34 -28.67 14.06 13.34
CA CYS A 34 -28.25 12.77 12.85
C CYS A 34 -29.46 12.15 12.18
N ASP A 35 -29.51 12.25 10.86
CA ASP A 35 -30.45 11.51 10.03
C ASP A 35 -30.32 10.04 10.40
N THR A 36 -31.33 9.51 11.09
CA THR A 36 -31.27 8.23 11.81
C THR A 36 -31.16 7.02 10.87
N VAL A 37 -31.25 7.24 9.56
CA VAL A 37 -30.98 6.23 8.52
C VAL A 37 -29.47 6.14 8.16
N ARG A 38 -28.65 7.14 8.53
CA ARG A 38 -27.19 7.18 8.35
C ARG A 38 -26.39 6.87 9.63
N ALA A 39 -27.05 6.42 10.70
CA ALA A 39 -26.46 6.36 12.03
C ALA A 39 -25.74 5.03 12.38
N GLU A 40 -25.84 4.01 11.54
CA GLU A 40 -25.20 2.71 11.81
C GLU A 40 -23.83 2.60 11.15
N GLY A 41 -22.82 2.22 11.94
CA GLY A 41 -21.47 1.94 11.43
C GLY A 41 -21.39 0.58 10.73
N LEU A 42 -20.32 0.37 9.95
CA LEU A 42 -20.07 -0.88 9.25
C LEU A 42 -19.12 -1.78 10.05
N ILE A 43 -19.53 -3.03 10.30
CA ILE A 43 -18.66 -4.09 10.83
C ILE A 43 -18.50 -5.15 9.75
N VAL A 44 -17.26 -5.38 9.30
CA VAL A 44 -16.95 -6.44 8.33
C VAL A 44 -16.06 -7.50 8.99
N PRO A 45 -16.57 -8.71 9.25
CA PRO A 45 -15.79 -9.75 9.92
C PRO A 45 -14.62 -10.23 9.06
N PRO A 46 -13.67 -11.00 9.62
CA PRO A 46 -12.66 -11.72 8.84
C PRO A 46 -13.32 -12.58 7.74
N GLY A 47 -12.77 -12.55 6.53
CA GLY A 47 -13.36 -13.21 5.35
C GLY A 47 -14.66 -12.58 4.82
N GLY A 48 -15.22 -11.60 5.52
CA GLY A 48 -16.38 -10.83 5.04
C GLY A 48 -15.99 -9.77 4.02
N GLY A 49 -16.94 -9.41 3.16
CA GLY A 49 -16.74 -8.51 2.03
C GLY A 49 -17.00 -9.23 0.71
N ARG A 50 -17.09 -8.47 -0.38
CA ARG A 50 -17.20 -9.05 -1.73
C ARG A 50 -15.81 -9.28 -2.28
N THR A 51 -15.52 -10.49 -2.76
CA THR A 51 -14.20 -10.84 -3.29
C THR A 51 -14.23 -10.97 -4.81
N ILE A 52 -13.26 -10.32 -5.45
CA ILE A 52 -12.89 -10.53 -6.84
C ILE A 52 -11.63 -11.41 -6.87
N LYS A 53 -11.66 -12.50 -7.64
CA LYS A 53 -10.52 -13.39 -7.84
C LYS A 53 -10.18 -13.47 -9.32
N THR A 54 -8.91 -13.24 -9.64
CA THR A 54 -8.32 -13.48 -10.95
C THR A 54 -7.20 -14.51 -10.83
N ALA A 55 -6.64 -14.93 -11.96
CA ALA A 55 -5.42 -15.74 -11.95
C ALA A 55 -4.22 -15.03 -11.31
N ALA A 56 -4.25 -13.69 -11.16
CA ALA A 56 -3.12 -12.87 -10.73
C ALA A 56 -3.28 -12.21 -9.36
N GLN A 57 -4.51 -11.98 -8.89
CA GLN A 57 -4.79 -11.31 -7.62
C GLN A 57 -6.15 -11.74 -7.04
N GLU A 58 -6.23 -11.69 -5.71
CA GLU A 58 -7.49 -11.82 -4.96
C GLU A 58 -7.69 -10.56 -4.11
N VAL A 59 -8.80 -9.86 -4.34
CA VAL A 59 -9.13 -8.57 -3.71
C VAL A 59 -10.49 -8.66 -3.05
N THR A 60 -10.56 -8.42 -1.75
CA THR A 60 -11.81 -8.39 -0.98
C THR A 60 -12.16 -6.97 -0.59
N PHE A 61 -13.33 -6.51 -1.02
CA PHE A 61 -13.86 -5.17 -0.79
C PHE A 61 -14.44 -5.12 0.63
N LYS A 62 -13.78 -4.38 1.53
CA LYS A 62 -14.19 -4.23 2.93
C LYS A 62 -15.04 -2.96 3.11
N VAL A 63 -14.57 -1.84 2.57
CA VAL A 63 -15.27 -0.55 2.60
C VAL A 63 -15.29 -0.01 1.18
N THR A 64 -16.41 0.58 0.78
CA THR A 64 -16.61 1.14 -0.57
C THR A 64 -17.22 2.53 -0.49
N GLY A 65 -17.36 3.20 -1.63
CA GLY A 65 -18.05 4.49 -1.76
C GLY A 65 -19.51 4.46 -1.33
N ALA A 66 -20.13 3.26 -1.26
CA ALA A 66 -21.47 3.09 -0.67
C ALA A 66 -21.47 3.22 0.86
N HIS A 67 -20.31 3.03 1.51
CA HIS A 67 -20.15 3.03 2.96
C HIS A 67 -19.40 4.27 3.47
N SER A 68 -18.41 4.76 2.72
CA SER A 68 -17.53 5.84 3.13
C SER A 68 -17.38 6.88 2.02
N ALA A 69 -17.49 8.16 2.38
CA ALA A 69 -17.17 9.27 1.48
C ALA A 69 -15.67 9.60 1.41
N VAL A 70 -14.85 8.95 2.26
CA VAL A 70 -13.42 9.29 2.42
C VAL A 70 -12.54 8.38 1.57
N ALA A 71 -12.71 7.06 1.70
CA ALA A 71 -11.85 6.08 1.05
C ALA A 71 -12.53 4.71 0.93
N SER A 72 -12.15 3.97 -0.09
CA SER A 72 -12.40 2.53 -0.21
C SER A 72 -11.30 1.76 0.51
N THR A 73 -11.63 0.61 1.10
CA THR A 73 -10.66 -0.27 1.77
C THR A 73 -10.81 -1.69 1.25
N PHE A 74 -9.69 -2.29 0.90
CA PHE A 74 -9.59 -3.63 0.35
C PHE A 74 -8.62 -4.47 1.17
N GLU A 75 -8.88 -5.77 1.27
CA GLU A 75 -7.91 -6.77 1.68
C GLU A 75 -7.40 -7.48 0.42
N VAL A 76 -6.10 -7.40 0.16
CA VAL A 76 -5.44 -7.90 -1.06
C VAL A 76 -4.53 -9.06 -0.69
N THR A 77 -4.72 -10.20 -1.37
CA THR A 77 -3.77 -11.31 -1.36
C THR A 77 -2.91 -11.25 -2.61
N VAL A 78 -1.59 -11.12 -2.41
CA VAL A 78 -0.59 -11.00 -3.47
C VAL A 78 0.11 -12.36 -3.64
N PRO A 79 -0.10 -13.08 -4.76
CA PRO A 79 0.48 -14.41 -4.93
C PRO A 79 1.99 -14.35 -5.22
N PRO A 80 2.72 -15.45 -5.01
CA PRO A 80 4.13 -15.59 -5.40
C PRO A 80 4.40 -15.19 -6.86
N GLY A 81 5.44 -14.39 -7.08
CA GLY A 81 5.88 -13.96 -8.41
C GLY A 81 5.02 -12.86 -9.05
N PHE A 82 4.06 -12.29 -8.33
CA PHE A 82 3.32 -11.12 -8.78
C PHE A 82 4.13 -9.83 -8.59
N ASP A 83 4.10 -8.95 -9.58
CA ASP A 83 4.71 -7.63 -9.57
C ASP A 83 3.75 -6.65 -10.26
N VAL A 84 3.26 -5.66 -9.52
CA VAL A 84 2.31 -4.67 -10.06
C VAL A 84 2.99 -3.72 -11.07
N GLY A 85 4.33 -3.63 -11.03
CA GLY A 85 5.12 -2.61 -11.71
C GLY A 85 4.96 -1.24 -11.05
N ALA A 86 5.99 -0.40 -11.14
CA ALA A 86 5.85 1.01 -10.76
C ALA A 86 4.76 1.72 -11.56
N HIS A 87 3.93 2.45 -10.83
CA HIS A 87 2.87 3.29 -11.35
C HIS A 87 2.69 4.53 -10.46
N ALA A 88 1.91 5.49 -10.94
CA ALA A 88 1.57 6.69 -10.21
C ALA A 88 0.11 7.08 -10.42
N HIS A 89 -0.46 7.75 -9.43
CA HIS A 89 -1.77 8.39 -9.50
C HIS A 89 -1.57 9.90 -9.49
N SER A 90 -2.23 10.65 -10.36
CA SER A 90 -2.10 12.11 -10.38
C SER A 90 -2.98 12.80 -9.33
N ARG A 91 -4.02 12.11 -8.86
CA ARG A 91 -5.05 12.65 -7.95
C ARG A 91 -5.27 11.76 -6.73
N SER A 92 -5.15 10.45 -6.88
CA SER A 92 -5.49 9.49 -5.84
C SER A 92 -4.37 9.35 -4.80
N GLU A 93 -4.76 9.15 -3.56
CA GLU A 93 -3.87 8.74 -2.47
C GLU A 93 -4.12 7.29 -2.12
N GLU A 94 -3.05 6.56 -1.83
CA GLU A 94 -3.14 5.19 -1.37
C GLU A 94 -2.38 4.96 -0.06
N LEU A 95 -2.91 4.09 0.78
CA LEU A 95 -2.26 3.59 1.97
C LEU A 95 -2.28 2.06 1.96
N PHE A 96 -1.11 1.47 2.16
CA PHE A 96 -0.94 0.03 2.29
C PHE A 96 -0.52 -0.33 3.71
N TYR A 97 -1.07 -1.42 4.24
CA TYR A 97 -0.65 -2.00 5.51
C TYR A 97 -0.48 -3.51 5.36
N LEU A 98 0.76 -4.00 5.48
CA LEU A 98 1.03 -5.44 5.37
C LEU A 98 0.54 -6.18 6.60
N ILE A 99 -0.35 -7.14 6.40
CA ILE A 99 -0.90 -8.01 7.46
C ILE A 99 -0.01 -9.24 7.65
N GLU A 100 0.43 -9.86 6.55
CA GLU A 100 1.11 -11.15 6.55
C GLU A 100 2.05 -11.29 5.34
N GLY A 101 3.13 -12.06 5.52
CA GLY A 101 4.10 -12.31 4.46
C GLY A 101 5.06 -11.14 4.24
N GLU A 102 5.71 -11.15 3.08
CA GLU A 102 6.68 -10.12 2.72
C GLU A 102 6.49 -9.67 1.26
N LEU A 103 6.75 -8.39 1.02
CA LEU A 103 6.73 -7.78 -0.31
C LEU A 103 7.97 -6.90 -0.50
N ASP A 104 8.54 -6.88 -1.70
CA ASP A 104 9.40 -5.76 -2.08
C ASP A 104 8.50 -4.56 -2.36
N VAL A 105 8.81 -3.38 -1.82
CA VAL A 105 8.00 -2.17 -1.98
C VAL A 105 8.86 -0.94 -2.26
N MET A 106 8.28 0.01 -2.99
CA MET A 106 8.87 1.31 -3.28
C MET A 106 7.78 2.39 -3.30
N ALA A 107 8.10 3.59 -2.79
CA ALA A 107 7.24 4.76 -2.83
C ALA A 107 8.10 6.04 -2.87
N PHE A 108 8.61 6.39 -4.05
CA PHE A 108 9.40 7.60 -4.29
C PHE A 108 9.55 7.94 -5.77
N GLU A 109 9.83 9.20 -6.07
CA GLU A 109 10.33 9.61 -7.39
C GLU A 109 11.80 9.19 -7.56
N PRO A 110 12.15 8.43 -8.60
CA PRO A 110 13.54 8.05 -8.87
C PRO A 110 14.33 9.20 -9.49
N LYS A 111 15.67 9.13 -9.41
CA LYS A 111 16.57 10.02 -10.17
C LYS A 111 16.35 9.87 -11.69
N VAL A 112 16.09 8.65 -12.14
CA VAL A 112 15.84 8.31 -13.55
C VAL A 112 14.76 7.23 -13.60
N ARG A 113 13.67 7.48 -14.34
CA ARG A 113 12.64 6.46 -14.62
C ARG A 113 13.13 5.57 -15.77
N THR A 114 13.60 4.37 -15.46
CA THR A 114 13.82 3.32 -16.45
C THR A 114 12.54 2.51 -16.64
N ARG A 115 12.28 2.00 -17.85
CA ARG A 115 11.01 1.32 -18.17
C ARG A 115 10.95 -0.14 -17.72
N ASP A 116 12.07 -0.75 -17.34
CA ASP A 116 12.15 -2.20 -17.17
C ASP A 116 11.82 -2.66 -15.75
N ASP A 117 12.72 -2.44 -14.80
CA ASP A 117 12.54 -2.87 -13.41
C ASP A 117 12.69 -1.69 -12.44
N TRP A 118 11.63 -1.44 -11.69
CA TRP A 118 11.57 -0.39 -10.70
C TRP A 118 12.47 -0.69 -9.48
N ARG A 119 12.89 -1.94 -9.26
CA ARG A 119 13.79 -2.31 -8.15
C ARG A 119 15.19 -1.71 -8.30
N GLU A 120 15.58 -1.39 -9.54
CA GLU A 120 16.85 -0.73 -9.85
C GLU A 120 16.83 0.77 -9.58
N TRP A 121 15.64 1.34 -9.35
CA TRP A 121 15.48 2.76 -9.12
C TRP A 121 16.08 3.20 -7.77
N GLU A 122 16.60 4.41 -7.77
CA GLU A 122 17.12 5.08 -6.58
C GLU A 122 16.55 6.49 -6.49
N SER A 123 16.06 6.89 -5.31
CA SER A 123 15.57 8.24 -5.06
C SER A 123 16.73 9.24 -5.06
N PRO A 124 16.47 10.56 -5.23
CA PRO A 124 17.49 11.59 -5.05
C PRO A 124 18.25 11.51 -3.72
N SER A 125 17.59 11.05 -2.65
CA SER A 125 18.17 10.83 -1.32
C SER A 125 18.85 9.48 -1.12
N GLY A 126 18.95 8.63 -2.16
CA GLY A 126 19.63 7.33 -2.08
C GLY A 126 18.76 6.17 -1.58
N ARG A 127 17.43 6.36 -1.46
CA ARG A 127 16.53 5.25 -1.11
C ARG A 127 16.37 4.31 -2.30
N ARG A 128 16.26 3.02 -2.00
CA ARG A 128 15.91 1.95 -2.93
C ARG A 128 14.66 1.24 -2.45
N HIS A 129 14.17 0.27 -3.22
CA HIS A 129 13.12 -0.62 -2.73
C HIS A 129 13.57 -1.31 -1.43
N VAL A 130 12.60 -1.71 -0.61
CA VAL A 130 12.85 -2.43 0.64
C VAL A 130 11.96 -3.67 0.73
N ARG A 131 12.43 -4.69 1.44
CA ARG A 131 11.60 -5.83 1.84
C ARG A 131 10.71 -5.42 3.01
N ALA A 132 9.44 -5.18 2.73
CA ALA A 132 8.41 -4.94 3.74
C ALA A 132 7.92 -6.26 4.33
N THR A 133 7.66 -6.27 5.63
CA THR A 133 7.10 -7.41 6.38
C THR A 133 5.81 -6.99 7.10
N ALA A 134 5.12 -7.93 7.74
CA ALA A 134 3.91 -7.65 8.51
C ALA A 134 4.10 -6.46 9.49
N GLY A 135 3.13 -5.55 9.52
CA GLY A 135 3.17 -4.31 10.28
C GLY A 135 3.78 -3.12 9.53
N THR A 136 4.34 -3.33 8.33
CA THR A 136 4.82 -2.23 7.48
C THR A 136 3.64 -1.43 6.94
N MET A 137 3.73 -0.10 7.09
CA MET A 137 2.78 0.87 6.53
C MET A 137 3.45 1.67 5.42
N ILE A 138 2.73 1.91 4.33
CA ILE A 138 3.20 2.68 3.17
C ILE A 138 2.11 3.69 2.84
N LEU A 139 2.45 4.98 2.87
CA LEU A 139 1.58 6.06 2.41
C LEU A 139 2.12 6.58 1.09
N VAL A 140 1.24 6.68 0.10
CA VAL A 140 1.54 7.11 -1.26
C VAL A 140 0.70 8.35 -1.58
N PRO A 141 1.27 9.56 -1.47
CA PRO A 141 0.57 10.77 -1.87
C PRO A 141 0.43 10.85 -3.40
N PRO A 142 -0.51 11.66 -3.91
CA PRO A 142 -0.66 11.91 -5.34
C PRO A 142 0.65 12.36 -5.99
N GLY A 143 0.94 11.80 -7.16
CA GLY A 143 2.12 12.04 -7.98
C GLY A 143 3.33 11.20 -7.59
N CYS A 144 3.31 10.47 -6.47
CA CYS A 144 4.43 9.64 -6.03
C CYS A 144 4.43 8.28 -6.74
N PRO A 145 5.47 7.94 -7.54
CA PRO A 145 5.61 6.59 -8.05
C PRO A 145 5.75 5.59 -6.90
N HIS A 146 5.09 4.46 -7.06
CA HIS A 146 5.13 3.38 -6.09
C HIS A 146 4.93 2.04 -6.77
N ALA A 147 5.35 0.97 -6.09
CA ALA A 147 5.28 -0.40 -6.58
C ALA A 147 5.30 -1.38 -5.40
N PHE A 148 4.75 -2.57 -5.63
CA PHE A 148 5.00 -3.73 -4.80
C PHE A 148 5.14 -5.01 -5.63
N ALA A 149 5.91 -5.96 -5.13
CA ALA A 149 6.00 -7.30 -5.70
C ALA A 149 6.17 -8.35 -4.62
N ASN A 150 5.72 -9.56 -4.89
CA ASN A 150 5.95 -10.73 -4.07
C ASN A 150 7.04 -11.60 -4.70
N PRO A 151 8.32 -11.43 -4.31
CA PRO A 151 9.41 -12.27 -4.81
C PRO A 151 9.50 -13.63 -4.09
N THR A 152 8.64 -13.88 -3.10
CA THR A 152 8.73 -15.04 -2.22
C THR A 152 7.98 -16.25 -2.80
N GLY A 153 8.12 -17.42 -2.15
CA GLY A 153 7.37 -18.63 -2.49
C GLY A 153 6.00 -18.77 -1.82
N SER A 154 5.55 -17.79 -1.03
CA SER A 154 4.26 -17.83 -0.31
C SER A 154 3.44 -16.57 -0.56
N PRO A 155 2.09 -16.64 -0.53
CA PRO A 155 1.26 -15.43 -0.64
C PRO A 155 1.54 -14.43 0.47
N ALA A 156 1.40 -13.14 0.16
CA ALA A 156 1.38 -12.05 1.15
C ALA A 156 -0.02 -11.43 1.21
N ARG A 157 -0.37 -10.82 2.35
CA ARG A 157 -1.66 -10.13 2.54
C ARG A 157 -1.44 -8.71 3.04
N MET A 158 -2.22 -7.78 2.49
CA MET A 158 -2.18 -6.38 2.88
C MET A 158 -3.59 -5.76 2.85
N LEU A 159 -3.80 -4.73 3.67
CA LEU A 159 -4.87 -3.77 3.43
C LEU A 159 -4.38 -2.73 2.42
N LEU A 160 -5.26 -2.37 1.49
CA LEU A 160 -5.13 -1.23 0.61
C LEU A 160 -6.29 -0.28 0.91
N GLN A 161 -5.99 0.97 1.21
CA GLN A 161 -6.97 2.04 1.24
C GLN A 161 -6.69 3.00 0.08
N ALA A 162 -7.70 3.31 -0.71
CA ALA A 162 -7.58 4.23 -1.84
C ALA A 162 -8.62 5.35 -1.73
N ALA A 163 -8.19 6.58 -1.96
CA ALA A 163 -9.04 7.76 -1.96
C ALA A 163 -8.83 8.59 -3.23
N PRO A 164 -9.90 9.18 -3.81
CA PRO A 164 -11.29 9.09 -3.37
C PRO A 164 -12.00 7.82 -3.86
N PRO A 165 -13.08 7.38 -3.19
CA PRO A 165 -13.99 6.38 -3.74
C PRO A 165 -14.84 6.99 -4.89
N PRO A 166 -15.33 6.19 -5.87
CA PRO A 166 -15.21 4.74 -6.01
C PRO A 166 -14.17 4.32 -7.06
N ASP A 167 -13.21 5.18 -7.43
CA ASP A 167 -12.39 5.01 -8.64
C ASP A 167 -11.64 3.67 -8.66
N HIS A 168 -10.99 3.31 -7.55
CA HIS A 168 -10.29 2.03 -7.42
C HIS A 168 -11.21 0.81 -7.44
N GLU A 169 -12.44 0.95 -6.94
CA GLU A 169 -13.43 -0.14 -6.97
C GLU A 169 -13.81 -0.49 -8.40
N ARG A 170 -14.15 0.54 -9.18
CA ARG A 170 -14.57 0.40 -10.57
C ARG A 170 -13.42 -0.07 -11.45
N TYR A 171 -12.21 0.39 -11.17
CA TYR A 171 -11.01 -0.13 -11.83
C TYR A 171 -10.87 -1.65 -11.66
N PHE A 172 -10.98 -2.17 -10.44
CA PHE A 172 -10.87 -3.61 -10.20
C PHE A 172 -11.98 -4.40 -10.90
N GLU A 173 -13.21 -3.88 -10.90
CA GLU A 173 -14.36 -4.51 -11.55
C GLU A 173 -14.22 -4.57 -13.07
N GLU A 174 -13.93 -3.43 -13.72
CA GLU A 174 -13.72 -3.39 -15.17
C GLU A 174 -12.48 -4.17 -15.60
N LEU A 175 -11.41 -4.17 -14.79
CA LEU A 175 -10.23 -4.98 -15.08
C LEU A 175 -10.55 -6.47 -15.04
N LEU A 176 -11.35 -6.93 -14.06
CA LEU A 176 -11.80 -8.32 -13.99
C LEU A 176 -12.59 -8.71 -15.25
N GLU A 177 -13.48 -7.84 -15.72
CA GLU A 177 -14.25 -8.07 -16.94
C GLU A 177 -13.34 -8.21 -18.17
N LEU A 178 -12.35 -7.33 -18.32
CA LEU A 178 -11.37 -7.41 -19.40
C LEU A 178 -10.56 -8.72 -19.34
N LEU A 179 -10.11 -9.12 -18.16
CA LEU A 179 -9.33 -10.34 -17.97
C LEU A 179 -10.14 -11.62 -18.18
N ASN A 180 -11.46 -11.58 -17.94
CA ASN A 180 -12.36 -12.72 -18.11
C ASN A 180 -13.00 -12.81 -19.50
N SER A 181 -12.68 -11.89 -20.43
CA SER A 181 -13.29 -11.83 -21.77
C SER A 181 -12.94 -13.00 -22.71
N GLY A 182 -12.08 -13.93 -22.28
CA GLY A 182 -11.89 -15.23 -22.95
C GLY A 182 -10.96 -15.23 -24.16
N GLY A 183 -10.07 -14.25 -24.30
CA GLY A 183 -9.09 -14.15 -25.38
C GLY A 183 -7.73 -13.61 -24.92
N GLU A 184 -6.84 -13.26 -25.86
CA GLU A 184 -5.63 -12.50 -25.53
C GLU A 184 -6.01 -11.15 -24.92
N ILE A 185 -5.33 -10.78 -23.83
CA ILE A 185 -5.60 -9.53 -23.13
C ILE A 185 -5.14 -8.37 -24.02
N ASP A 186 -6.09 -7.56 -24.50
CA ASP A 186 -5.80 -6.31 -25.20
C ASP A 186 -5.11 -5.33 -24.24
N GLN A 187 -3.79 -5.28 -24.33
CA GLN A 187 -2.95 -4.40 -23.50
C GLN A 187 -3.31 -2.93 -23.68
N SER A 188 -3.76 -2.53 -24.87
CA SER A 188 -4.18 -1.16 -25.13
C SER A 188 -5.50 -0.82 -24.41
N ALA A 189 -6.41 -1.78 -24.29
CA ALA A 189 -7.63 -1.61 -23.52
C ALA A 189 -7.33 -1.49 -22.02
N VAL A 190 -6.41 -2.30 -21.50
CA VAL A 190 -5.95 -2.22 -20.10
C VAL A 190 -5.27 -0.88 -19.82
N GLU A 191 -4.41 -0.40 -20.73
CA GLU A 191 -3.77 0.92 -20.60
C GLU A 191 -4.80 2.06 -20.59
N ARG A 192 -5.76 2.05 -21.53
CA ARG A 192 -6.85 3.03 -21.54
C ARG A 192 -7.68 2.98 -20.26
N LEU A 193 -7.98 1.79 -19.74
CA LEU A 193 -8.70 1.61 -18.49
C LEU A 193 -7.93 2.24 -17.31
N ARG A 194 -6.63 1.94 -17.20
CA ARG A 194 -5.76 2.50 -16.17
C ARG A 194 -5.75 4.03 -16.19
N ILE A 195 -5.58 4.63 -17.37
CA ILE A 195 -5.60 6.09 -17.52
C ILE A 195 -6.94 6.68 -17.09
N ARG A 196 -8.08 6.04 -17.43
CA ARG A 196 -9.40 6.51 -16.99
C ARG A 196 -9.54 6.54 -15.46
N TYR A 197 -8.90 5.61 -14.77
CA TYR A 197 -8.93 5.47 -13.32
C TYR A 197 -7.65 5.97 -12.65
N ASP A 198 -7.01 6.98 -13.25
CA ASP A 198 -5.88 7.71 -12.66
C ASP A 198 -4.68 6.81 -12.34
N ILE A 199 -4.39 5.82 -13.18
CA ILE A 199 -3.21 4.94 -13.07
C ILE A 199 -2.31 5.16 -14.29
N GLU A 200 -1.15 5.79 -14.08
CA GLU A 200 -0.08 5.86 -15.06
C GLU A 200 0.90 4.71 -14.81
N GLN A 201 0.96 3.74 -15.71
CA GLN A 201 1.93 2.64 -15.61
C GLN A 201 3.32 3.07 -16.11
N LEU A 202 4.34 2.92 -15.27
CA LEU A 202 5.72 3.36 -15.57
C LEU A 202 6.65 2.19 -15.93
N THR A 203 6.43 1.02 -15.33
CA THR A 203 7.13 -0.24 -15.64
C THR A 203 6.12 -1.38 -15.80
N PRO A 204 6.42 -2.47 -16.52
CA PRO A 204 5.48 -3.55 -16.78
C PRO A 204 4.91 -4.21 -15.51
N LEU A 205 3.62 -4.53 -15.55
CA LEU A 205 3.02 -5.50 -14.62
C LEU A 205 3.46 -6.91 -15.05
N ARG A 206 3.85 -7.75 -14.08
CA ARG A 206 4.31 -9.13 -14.32
C ARG A 206 3.64 -10.09 -13.34
N HIS A 207 3.35 -11.30 -13.81
CA HIS A 207 3.03 -12.41 -12.93
C HIS A 207 3.71 -13.67 -13.45
N ILE A 208 4.89 -13.95 -12.92
CA ILE A 208 5.69 -15.13 -13.27
C ILE A 208 5.60 -16.10 -12.10
N ARG A 209 4.78 -17.14 -12.22
CA ARG A 209 4.66 -18.14 -11.15
C ARG A 209 6.03 -18.78 -10.90
N PRO A 210 6.52 -18.81 -9.65
CA PRO A 210 7.73 -19.55 -9.33
C PRO A 210 7.58 -21.01 -9.77
N GLN A 211 8.61 -21.58 -10.40
CA GLN A 211 8.63 -23.02 -10.63
C GLN A 211 8.56 -23.72 -9.27
N ALA A 212 7.68 -24.71 -9.14
CA ALA A 212 7.65 -25.53 -7.93
C ALA A 212 9.04 -26.15 -7.75
N VAL A 213 9.72 -25.83 -6.66
CA VAL A 213 10.95 -26.54 -6.28
C VAL A 213 10.52 -27.97 -5.98
N PRO A 214 10.99 -28.99 -6.73
CA PRO A 214 10.63 -30.37 -6.42
C PRO A 214 11.09 -30.67 -5.00
N ALA A 215 10.21 -31.29 -4.20
CA ALA A 215 10.55 -31.70 -2.85
C ALA A 215 11.86 -32.53 -2.89
N PRO A 216 12.78 -32.33 -1.92
CA PRO A 216 13.99 -33.13 -1.87
C PRO A 216 13.61 -34.60 -1.86
N ALA A 217 14.21 -35.37 -2.76
CA ALA A 217 13.99 -36.81 -2.83
C ALA A 217 14.31 -37.41 -1.45
N VAL A 218 13.30 -37.99 -0.80
CA VAL A 218 13.51 -38.74 0.44
C VAL A 218 14.45 -39.90 0.07
N PRO A 219 15.66 -39.98 0.65
CA PRO A 219 16.53 -41.11 0.38
C PRO A 219 15.82 -42.37 0.83
N ALA A 220 15.71 -43.36 -0.07
CA ALA A 220 15.17 -44.67 0.27
C ALA A 220 16.01 -45.24 1.42
N SER A 221 15.42 -45.35 2.61
CA SER A 221 16.06 -46.04 3.73
C SER A 221 16.32 -47.47 3.31
N ALA A 222 17.60 -47.88 3.33
CA ALA A 222 17.98 -49.27 3.15
C ALA A 222 17.31 -50.10 4.25
N ALA A 223 16.25 -50.82 3.88
CA ALA A 223 15.68 -51.85 4.73
C ALA A 223 16.72 -52.96 4.87
N SER A 224 17.14 -53.15 6.12
CA SER A 224 18.14 -54.10 6.57
C SER A 224 17.89 -55.51 6.03
N GLN A 225 18.92 -56.08 5.40
CA GLN A 225 19.06 -57.52 5.31
C GLN A 225 19.42 -58.04 6.70
N GLU A 226 18.45 -58.59 7.41
CA GLU A 226 18.73 -59.50 8.51
C GLU A 226 17.70 -60.64 8.47
N ALA A 227 18.01 -61.64 7.63
CA ALA A 227 17.40 -62.97 7.70
C ALA A 227 18.47 -63.99 7.31
N ALA A 228 19.32 -64.32 8.27
CA ALA A 228 20.15 -65.52 8.23
C ALA A 228 20.23 -66.11 9.63
N ARG A 229 19.39 -67.11 9.92
CA ARG A 229 19.69 -68.40 10.60
C ARG A 229 18.42 -69.03 11.16
#